data_AF-A0A1E5BZ69-F1
#
_entry.id   AF-A0A1E5BZ69-F1
#
_cell.length_a   1.000
_cell.length_b   1.000
_cell.length_c   1.000
_cell.angle_alpha   90.00
_cell.angle_beta   90.00
_cell.angle_gamma   90.00
#
_symmetry.space_group_name_H-M   'P 1'
#
loop_
_entity.id
_entity.type
_entity.pdbx_description
1 polymer ?
#
loop_
_entity_poly.entity_id
_entity_poly.type
_entity_poly.pdbx_seq_one_letter_code
_entity_poly.pdbx_strand_id
1 'polypeptide(L)'
;MVPTRFFFGYLLAVTSLVGCATQPEPVKTIQLYSNKEVIQLSYCTELADTAYFIASEKLKQRPKQALIERYATEASSKIKINAVQRIYSTDFDSAWDYSVNLFGECAQKVAEIPSQRLDIASFCAQKAVVAGGAYDFKQSGAPKLEAYMAFASYKPTRPYEVIDAVYDSRSTSHLNVSQNTWDHCIDVMSE
;
A
#
# COMPACT_ATOMS: atom_id res chain seq x y z
N MET A 1 -29.89 -27.59 78.82
CA MET A 1 -28.44 -27.37 79.08
C MET A 1 -27.69 -27.63 77.79
N VAL A 2 -27.01 -26.60 77.28
CA VAL A 2 -25.79 -26.57 76.44
C VAL A 2 -25.64 -27.60 75.29
N PRO A 3 -25.30 -27.11 74.07
CA PRO A 3 -24.10 -27.62 73.42
C PRO A 3 -23.11 -26.50 73.11
N THR A 4 -21.88 -26.64 73.61
CA THR A 4 -20.76 -25.72 73.40
C THR A 4 -19.86 -26.27 72.29
N ARG A 5 -19.80 -25.52 71.20
CA ARG A 5 -18.65 -25.20 70.33
C ARG A 5 -17.76 -26.34 69.78
N PHE A 6 -17.72 -26.43 68.45
CA PHE A 6 -16.53 -26.73 67.63
C PHE A 6 -16.37 -25.58 66.63
N PHE A 7 -15.35 -24.71 66.78
CA PHE A 7 -14.01 -24.77 66.17
C PHE A 7 -13.95 -24.55 64.66
N PHE A 8 -13.41 -23.38 64.29
CA PHE A 8 -12.47 -23.06 63.21
C PHE A 8 -12.55 -23.80 61.87
N GLY A 9 -12.68 -23.02 60.78
CA GLY A 9 -12.43 -23.48 59.42
C GLY A 9 -12.40 -22.32 58.42
N TYR A 10 -11.37 -21.48 58.52
CA TYR A 10 -11.02 -20.47 57.53
C TYR A 10 -10.34 -21.18 56.34
N LEU A 11 -10.91 -21.09 55.14
CA LEU A 11 -10.20 -21.39 53.87
C LEU A 11 -10.99 -20.79 52.70
N LEU A 12 -10.79 -19.49 52.48
CA LEU A 12 -11.11 -18.84 51.21
C LEU A 12 -10.05 -19.25 50.20
N ALA A 13 -10.36 -20.27 49.40
CA ALA A 13 -9.57 -20.61 48.22
C ALA A 13 -9.79 -19.53 47.15
N VAL A 14 -8.89 -18.54 47.09
CA VAL A 14 -8.77 -17.63 45.95
C VAL A 14 -8.13 -18.43 44.82
N THR A 15 -8.97 -18.98 43.94
CA THR A 15 -8.51 -19.56 42.68
C THR A 15 -8.08 -18.42 41.75
N SER A 16 -6.79 -18.15 41.75
CA SER A 16 -6.12 -17.33 40.73
C SER A 16 -6.29 -18.01 39.38
N LEU A 17 -7.26 -17.56 38.58
CA LEU A 17 -7.32 -17.86 37.16
C LEU A 17 -6.08 -17.24 36.51
N VAL A 18 -5.03 -18.05 36.37
CA VAL A 18 -3.90 -17.75 35.48
C VAL A 18 -4.45 -17.83 34.06
N GLY A 19 -5.03 -16.72 33.59
CA GLY A 19 -5.25 -16.53 32.17
C GLY A 19 -3.89 -16.57 31.51
N CYS A 20 -3.59 -17.63 30.76
CA CYS A 20 -2.52 -17.61 29.78
C CYS A 20 -2.85 -16.51 28.78
N ALA A 21 -2.35 -15.30 29.03
CA ALA A 21 -2.15 -14.33 27.97
C ALA A 21 -1.12 -14.96 27.03
N THR A 22 -1.61 -15.65 26.00
CA THR A 22 -0.83 -15.89 24.79
C THR A 22 -0.46 -14.50 24.25
N GLN A 23 0.68 -13.98 24.71
CA GLN A 23 1.37 -12.93 23.98
C GLN A 23 1.55 -13.50 22.55
N PRO A 24 1.02 -12.83 21.51
CA PRO A 24 1.42 -13.19 20.16
C PRO A 24 2.94 -13.11 20.13
N GLU A 25 3.61 -14.20 19.75
CA GLU A 25 5.05 -14.15 19.52
C GLU A 25 5.33 -12.98 18.57
N PRO A 26 6.33 -12.13 18.85
CA PRO A 26 6.68 -11.06 17.95
C PRO A 26 6.97 -11.67 16.58
N VAL A 27 6.19 -11.26 15.57
CA VAL A 27 6.38 -11.70 14.19
C VAL A 27 7.81 -11.36 13.84
N LYS A 28 8.66 -12.39 13.70
CA LYS A 28 10.05 -12.21 13.33
C LYS A 28 10.06 -11.54 11.95
N THR A 29 10.56 -10.31 11.87
CA THR A 29 10.81 -9.59 10.63
C THR A 29 11.61 -10.53 9.72
N ILE A 30 10.99 -11.00 8.64
CA ILE A 30 11.73 -11.71 7.60
C ILE A 30 12.43 -10.60 6.82
N GLN A 31 13.73 -10.44 7.03
CA GLN A 31 14.53 -9.46 6.31
C GLN A 31 14.65 -9.91 4.84
N LEU A 32 13.79 -9.37 3.99
CA LEU A 32 13.68 -9.72 2.58
C LEU A 32 14.44 -8.74 1.69
N TYR A 33 14.57 -7.48 2.12
CA TYR A 33 15.26 -6.42 1.40
C TYR A 33 16.15 -5.63 2.35
N SER A 34 17.32 -5.22 1.87
CA SER A 34 18.18 -4.25 2.53
C SER A 34 17.61 -2.84 2.40
N ASN A 35 18.03 -1.93 3.28
CA ASN A 35 17.64 -0.51 3.22
C ASN A 35 17.90 0.14 1.84
N LYS A 36 19.01 -0.22 1.19
CA LYS A 36 19.31 0.27 -0.18
C LYS A 36 18.27 -0.24 -1.18
N GLU A 37 17.95 -1.53 -1.12
CA GLU A 37 16.93 -2.14 -1.98
C GLU A 37 15.55 -1.50 -1.75
N VAL A 38 15.17 -1.26 -0.49
CA VAL A 38 13.91 -0.57 -0.15
C VAL A 38 13.85 0.82 -0.76
N ILE A 39 14.90 1.64 -0.62
CA ILE A 39 14.94 2.99 -1.21
C ILE A 39 14.73 2.95 -2.73
N GLN A 40 15.39 2.01 -3.41
CA GLN A 40 15.25 1.86 -4.86
C GLN A 40 13.87 1.33 -5.26
N LEU A 41 13.31 0.40 -4.48
CA LEU A 41 11.96 -0.10 -4.67
C LEU A 41 10.91 0.98 -4.42
N SER A 42 11.09 1.88 -3.44
CA SER A 42 10.22 3.03 -3.22
C SER A 42 10.16 3.95 -4.45
N TYR A 43 11.31 4.18 -5.09
CA TYR A 43 11.36 4.91 -6.38
C TYR A 43 10.56 4.19 -7.47
N CYS A 44 10.70 2.87 -7.58
CA CYS A 44 9.95 2.08 -8.53
C CYS A 44 8.44 2.10 -8.26
N THR A 45 8.03 2.12 -6.99
CA THR A 45 6.62 2.25 -6.59
C THR A 45 6.07 3.62 -6.97
N GLU A 46 6.79 4.72 -6.71
CA GLU A 46 6.36 6.07 -7.14
C GLU A 46 6.21 6.18 -8.65
N LEU A 47 7.14 5.57 -9.41
CA LEU A 47 7.08 5.53 -10.86
C LEU A 47 5.86 4.74 -11.35
N ALA A 48 5.55 3.61 -10.73
CA ALA A 48 4.39 2.79 -11.07
C ALA A 48 3.06 3.52 -10.78
N ASP A 49 2.97 4.20 -9.64
CA ASP A 49 1.81 5.02 -9.26
C ASP A 49 1.59 6.18 -10.24
N THR A 50 2.66 6.92 -10.55
CA THR A 50 2.63 7.97 -11.58
C THR A 50 2.22 7.41 -12.94
N ALA A 51 2.73 6.24 -13.32
CA ALA A 51 2.39 5.59 -14.58
C ALA A 51 0.94 5.15 -14.62
N TYR A 52 0.39 4.61 -13.53
CA TYR A 52 -1.01 4.25 -13.42
C TYR A 52 -1.92 5.46 -13.67
N PHE A 53 -1.61 6.59 -13.03
CA PHE A 53 -2.37 7.83 -13.22
C PHE A 53 -2.33 8.28 -14.69
N ILE A 54 -1.14 8.41 -15.28
CA ILE A 54 -0.98 8.87 -16.67
C ILE A 54 -1.66 7.90 -17.64
N ALA A 55 -1.51 6.59 -17.44
CA ALA A 55 -2.10 5.56 -18.27
C ALA A 55 -3.63 5.59 -18.19
N SER A 56 -4.19 5.77 -16.99
CA SER A 56 -5.63 5.92 -16.77
C SER A 56 -6.19 7.14 -17.51
N GLU A 57 -5.49 8.27 -17.44
CA GLU A 57 -5.90 9.49 -18.14
C GLU A 57 -5.79 9.35 -19.67
N LYS A 58 -4.78 8.62 -20.17
CA LYS A 58 -4.68 8.28 -21.60
C LYS A 58 -5.87 7.43 -22.06
N LEU A 59 -6.26 6.40 -21.31
CA LEU A 59 -7.42 5.55 -21.64
C LEU A 59 -8.74 6.33 -21.63
N LYS A 60 -8.84 7.36 -20.78
CA LYS A 60 -9.94 8.34 -20.79
C LYS A 60 -9.82 9.40 -21.89
N GLN A 61 -8.92 9.22 -22.86
CA GLN A 61 -8.68 10.11 -23.99
C GLN A 61 -8.24 11.53 -23.61
N ARG A 62 -7.64 11.71 -22.42
CA ARG A 62 -7.07 13.01 -22.05
C ARG A 62 -5.93 13.37 -23.01
N PRO A 63 -5.84 14.61 -23.52
CA PRO A 63 -4.75 15.00 -24.39
C PRO A 63 -3.40 14.98 -23.68
N LYS A 64 -2.35 14.47 -24.36
CA LYS A 64 -0.96 14.45 -23.87
C LYS A 64 -0.51 15.80 -23.30
N GLN A 65 -0.83 16.87 -24.03
CA GLN A 65 -0.40 18.22 -23.69
C GLN A 65 -0.96 18.69 -22.34
N ALA A 66 -2.20 18.33 -22.01
CA ALA A 66 -2.83 18.68 -20.75
C ALA A 66 -2.13 18.03 -19.53
N LEU A 67 -1.55 16.84 -19.71
CA LEU A 67 -0.75 16.20 -18.66
C LEU A 67 0.67 16.77 -18.57
N ILE A 68 1.28 17.14 -19.69
CA ILE A 68 2.58 17.85 -19.68
C ILE A 68 2.45 19.17 -18.92
N GLU A 69 1.41 19.94 -19.20
CA GLU A 69 1.15 21.23 -18.53
C GLU A 69 0.91 21.05 -17.03
N ARG A 70 0.17 20.00 -16.63
CA ARG A 70 -0.04 19.66 -15.22
C ARG A 70 1.29 19.47 -14.46
N TYR A 71 2.27 18.83 -15.08
CA TYR A 71 3.55 18.54 -14.43
C TYR A 71 4.61 19.64 -14.62
N ALA A 72 4.36 20.65 -15.46
CA ALA A 72 5.38 21.63 -15.84
C ALA A 72 5.94 22.45 -14.67
N THR A 73 5.16 22.63 -13.61
CA THR A 73 5.53 23.45 -12.44
C THR A 73 6.09 22.64 -11.27
N GLU A 74 6.19 21.31 -11.40
CA GLU A 74 6.65 20.45 -10.30
C GLU A 74 8.17 20.28 -10.27
N ALA A 75 8.74 20.06 -9.09
CA ALA A 75 10.18 19.82 -8.94
C ALA A 75 10.65 18.57 -9.71
N SER A 76 9.77 17.56 -9.84
CA SER A 76 10.00 16.34 -10.63
C SER A 76 9.45 16.40 -12.06
N SER A 77 9.13 17.61 -12.57
CA SER A 77 8.54 17.87 -13.89
C SER A 77 9.21 17.10 -15.02
N LYS A 78 10.55 17.11 -15.10
CA LYS A 78 11.29 16.43 -16.17
C LYS A 78 11.03 14.92 -16.20
N ILE A 79 11.01 14.26 -15.04
CA ILE A 79 10.78 12.81 -14.93
C ILE A 79 9.33 12.50 -15.33
N LYS A 80 8.37 13.25 -14.78
CA LYS A 80 6.95 13.05 -15.04
C LYS A 80 6.57 13.35 -16.49
N ILE A 81 7.14 14.39 -17.10
CA ILE A 81 6.95 14.73 -18.52
C ILE A 81 7.51 13.61 -19.42
N ASN A 82 8.69 13.08 -19.11
CA ASN A 82 9.24 11.95 -19.85
C ASN A 82 8.36 10.69 -19.73
N ALA A 83 7.80 10.44 -18.53
CA ALA A 83 6.83 9.36 -18.33
C ALA A 83 5.57 9.59 -19.20
N VAL A 84 5.02 10.80 -19.24
CA VAL A 84 3.90 11.15 -20.12
C VAL A 84 4.24 10.86 -21.59
N GLN A 85 5.40 11.31 -22.06
CA GLN A 85 5.82 11.07 -23.44
C GLN A 85 5.89 9.58 -23.76
N ARG A 86 6.53 8.79 -22.89
CA ARG A 86 6.71 7.34 -23.05
C ARG A 86 5.37 6.59 -23.04
N ILE A 87 4.47 6.92 -22.12
CA ILE A 87 3.17 6.26 -21.96
C ILE A 87 2.26 6.60 -23.16
N TYR A 88 2.28 7.85 -23.63
CA TYR A 88 1.48 8.22 -24.81
C TYR A 88 1.98 7.60 -26.10
N SER A 89 3.25 7.22 -26.20
CA SER A 89 3.79 6.49 -27.36
C SER A 89 3.70 4.96 -27.25
N THR A 90 3.14 4.41 -26.17
CA THR A 90 3.03 2.96 -25.95
C THR A 90 1.57 2.53 -25.99
N ASP A 91 1.22 1.48 -26.72
CA ASP A 91 -0.13 0.93 -26.73
C ASP A 91 -0.34 -0.02 -25.54
N PHE A 92 -1.49 0.09 -24.88
CA PHE A 92 -1.93 -0.75 -23.77
C PHE A 92 -3.43 -0.57 -23.56
N ASP A 93 -4.08 -1.62 -23.05
CA ASP A 93 -5.53 -1.62 -22.79
C ASP A 93 -5.86 -1.52 -21.29
N SER A 94 -4.86 -1.62 -20.43
CA SER A 94 -5.00 -1.67 -18.98
C SER A 94 -3.93 -0.80 -18.32
N ALA A 95 -4.38 0.28 -17.66
CA ALA A 95 -3.49 1.15 -16.89
C ALA A 95 -2.84 0.41 -15.72
N TRP A 96 -3.56 -0.56 -15.14
CA TRP A 96 -3.07 -1.41 -14.07
C TRP A 96 -1.97 -2.35 -14.53
N ASP A 97 -2.20 -3.12 -15.59
CA ASP A 97 -1.19 -4.07 -16.06
C ASP A 97 0.06 -3.32 -16.53
N TYR A 98 -0.12 -2.15 -17.14
CA TYR A 98 0.98 -1.28 -17.48
C TYR A 98 1.81 -0.85 -16.26
N SER A 99 1.16 -0.36 -15.19
CA SER A 99 1.88 0.12 -14.00
C SER A 99 2.57 -1.02 -13.23
N VAL A 100 1.92 -2.18 -13.10
CA VAL A 100 2.49 -3.36 -12.44
C VAL A 100 3.69 -3.90 -13.21
N ASN A 101 3.60 -3.97 -14.54
CA ASN A 101 4.74 -4.37 -15.37
C ASN A 101 5.89 -3.36 -15.27
N LEU A 102 5.59 -2.05 -15.28
CA LEU A 102 6.61 -1.02 -15.14
C LEU A 102 7.32 -1.10 -13.78
N PHE A 103 6.59 -1.38 -12.70
CA PHE A 103 7.19 -1.66 -11.40
C PHE A 103 8.17 -2.84 -11.49
N GLY A 104 7.74 -3.97 -12.05
CA GLY A 104 8.56 -5.16 -12.18
C GLY A 104 9.82 -4.94 -13.04
N GLU A 105 9.71 -4.14 -14.11
CA GLU A 105 10.86 -3.75 -14.92
C GLU A 105 11.82 -2.82 -14.16
N CYS A 106 11.28 -1.83 -13.46
CA CYS A 106 12.09 -0.93 -12.64
C CYS A 106 12.83 -1.69 -11.54
N ALA A 107 12.13 -2.59 -10.82
CA ALA A 107 12.72 -3.35 -9.74
C ALA A 107 13.88 -4.23 -10.22
N GLN A 108 13.77 -4.85 -11.41
CA GLN A 108 14.85 -5.67 -11.97
C GLN A 108 16.00 -4.85 -12.54
N LYS A 109 15.70 -3.76 -13.26
CA LYS A 109 16.69 -3.00 -14.03
C LYS A 109 17.36 -1.87 -13.25
N VAL A 110 16.67 -1.32 -12.24
CA VAL A 110 17.10 -0.13 -11.48
C VAL A 110 17.41 -0.51 -10.03
N ALA A 111 16.53 -1.29 -9.39
CA ALA A 111 16.75 -1.76 -8.02
C ALA A 111 17.55 -3.08 -7.95
N GLU A 112 17.88 -3.66 -9.12
CA GLU A 112 18.66 -4.90 -9.25
C GLU A 112 18.09 -6.09 -8.47
N ILE A 113 16.76 -6.10 -8.23
CA ILE A 113 16.08 -7.17 -7.50
C ILE A 113 15.81 -8.34 -8.45
N PRO A 114 16.31 -9.55 -8.15
CA PRO A 114 16.00 -10.74 -8.93
C PRO A 114 14.50 -11.03 -8.95
N SER A 115 13.99 -11.53 -10.08
CA SER A 115 12.55 -11.78 -10.26
C SER A 115 11.94 -12.69 -9.19
N GLN A 116 12.70 -13.65 -8.67
CA GLN A 116 12.26 -14.58 -7.62
C GLN A 116 12.02 -13.91 -6.26
N ARG A 117 12.48 -12.66 -6.08
CA ARG A 117 12.32 -11.86 -4.86
C ARG A 117 11.30 -10.72 -5.06
N LEU A 118 10.57 -10.66 -6.17
CA LEU A 118 9.70 -9.53 -6.48
C LEU A 118 8.28 -9.64 -5.97
N ASP A 119 7.77 -10.85 -5.71
CA ASP A 119 6.34 -11.07 -5.45
C ASP A 119 5.80 -10.16 -4.32
N ILE A 120 6.58 -10.04 -3.25
CA ILE A 120 6.25 -9.24 -2.08
C ILE A 120 6.33 -7.74 -2.37
N ALA A 121 7.43 -7.26 -2.94
CA ALA A 121 7.56 -5.87 -3.33
C ALA A 121 6.49 -5.46 -4.36
N SER A 122 6.15 -6.34 -5.30
CA SER A 122 5.07 -6.11 -6.27
C SER A 122 3.71 -6.02 -5.59
N PHE A 123 3.43 -6.89 -4.62
CA PHE A 123 2.21 -6.81 -3.83
C PHE A 123 2.11 -5.48 -3.05
N CYS A 124 3.20 -5.04 -2.42
CA CYS A 124 3.23 -3.77 -1.70
C CYS A 124 3.08 -2.56 -2.64
N ALA A 125 3.73 -2.58 -3.80
CA ALA A 125 3.61 -1.52 -4.80
C ALA A 125 2.18 -1.43 -5.33
N GLN A 126 1.55 -2.57 -5.62
CA GLN A 126 0.14 -2.62 -6.03
C GLN A 126 -0.80 -2.04 -4.96
N LYS A 127 -0.55 -2.30 -3.67
CA LYS A 127 -1.30 -1.66 -2.58
C LYS A 127 -1.13 -0.14 -2.56
N ALA A 128 0.09 0.36 -2.76
CA ALA A 128 0.36 1.79 -2.83
C ALA A 128 -0.39 2.46 -3.99
N VAL A 129 -0.41 1.83 -5.18
CA VAL A 129 -1.18 2.30 -6.35
C VAL A 129 -2.69 2.34 -6.04
N VAL A 130 -3.23 1.31 -5.38
CA VAL A 130 -4.64 1.32 -4.95
C VAL A 130 -4.90 2.49 -3.98
N ALA A 131 -3.99 2.74 -3.04
CA ALA A 131 -4.13 3.82 -2.07
C ALA A 131 -4.10 5.21 -2.74
N GLY A 132 -3.17 5.43 -3.67
CA GLY A 132 -3.07 6.66 -4.47
C GLY A 132 -4.33 6.90 -5.29
N GLY A 133 -4.79 5.89 -6.04
CA GLY A 133 -6.02 6.02 -6.83
C GLY A 133 -7.28 6.19 -5.97
N ALA A 134 -7.38 5.52 -4.82
CA ALA A 134 -8.47 5.71 -3.87
C ALA A 134 -8.49 7.14 -3.30
N TYR A 135 -7.31 7.70 -3.04
CA TYR A 135 -7.17 9.10 -2.63
C TYR A 135 -7.67 10.05 -3.72
N ASP A 136 -7.34 9.79 -4.99
CA ASP A 136 -7.82 10.63 -6.10
C ASP A 136 -9.35 10.60 -6.23
N PHE A 137 -9.98 9.43 -6.10
CA PHE A 137 -11.43 9.31 -6.03
C PHE A 137 -12.00 10.15 -4.88
N LYS A 138 -11.45 9.99 -3.67
CA LYS A 138 -11.86 10.76 -2.50
C LYS A 138 -11.75 12.27 -2.72
N GLN A 139 -10.63 12.75 -3.27
CA GLN A 139 -10.42 14.19 -3.51
C GLN A 139 -11.36 14.74 -4.58
N SER A 140 -11.77 13.92 -5.55
CA SER A 140 -12.80 14.30 -6.52
C SER A 140 -14.23 14.32 -5.94
N GLY A 141 -14.42 13.95 -4.67
CA GLY A 141 -15.72 13.84 -4.01
C GLY A 141 -16.49 12.55 -4.34
N ALA A 142 -15.85 11.59 -5.02
CA ALA A 142 -16.50 10.34 -5.38
C ALA A 142 -16.77 9.47 -4.14
N PRO A 143 -17.92 8.79 -4.08
CA PRO A 143 -18.24 7.87 -2.99
C PRO A 143 -17.29 6.68 -2.99
N LYS A 144 -17.04 6.13 -1.80
CA LYS A 144 -16.14 4.97 -1.59
C LYS A 144 -16.46 3.77 -2.48
N LEU A 145 -17.74 3.57 -2.80
CA LEU A 145 -18.19 2.50 -3.69
C LEU A 145 -17.57 2.58 -5.09
N GLU A 146 -17.36 3.79 -5.63
CA GLU A 146 -16.73 3.96 -6.95
C GLU A 146 -15.26 3.53 -6.93
N ALA A 147 -14.53 3.87 -5.87
CA ALA A 147 -13.16 3.39 -5.67
C ALA A 147 -13.12 1.85 -5.58
N TYR A 148 -14.05 1.22 -4.84
CA TYR A 148 -14.13 -0.24 -4.81
C TYR A 148 -14.38 -0.84 -6.20
N MET A 149 -15.30 -0.28 -6.97
CA MET A 149 -15.60 -0.77 -8.31
C MET A 149 -14.40 -0.65 -9.25
N ALA A 150 -13.67 0.46 -9.16
CA ALA A 150 -12.47 0.69 -9.95
C ALA A 150 -11.34 -0.32 -9.65
N PHE A 151 -11.25 -0.81 -8.40
CA PHE A 151 -10.19 -1.73 -7.98
C PHE A 151 -10.65 -3.18 -7.72
N ALA A 152 -11.93 -3.50 -7.95
CA ALA A 152 -12.52 -4.81 -7.61
C ALA A 152 -11.88 -6.00 -8.35
N SER A 153 -11.33 -5.76 -9.55
CA SER A 153 -10.64 -6.78 -10.34
C SER A 153 -9.29 -7.18 -9.75
N TYR A 154 -8.70 -6.38 -8.85
CA TYR A 154 -7.34 -6.57 -8.33
C TYR A 154 -7.34 -7.26 -6.96
N LYS A 155 -8.01 -8.40 -6.87
CA LYS A 155 -8.23 -9.16 -5.62
C LYS A 155 -6.99 -9.43 -4.76
N PRO A 156 -5.79 -9.72 -5.33
CA PRO A 156 -4.62 -10.04 -4.51
C PRO A 156 -4.28 -8.94 -3.51
N THR A 157 -4.51 -7.67 -3.82
CA THR A 157 -4.11 -6.52 -2.98
C THR A 157 -4.98 -6.28 -1.76
N ARG A 158 -6.09 -7.02 -1.60
CA ARG A 158 -7.17 -6.70 -0.65
C ARG A 158 -7.59 -5.22 -0.74
N PRO A 159 -8.05 -4.78 -1.93
CA PRO A 159 -8.23 -3.37 -2.22
C PRO A 159 -9.21 -2.69 -1.25
N TYR A 160 -10.20 -3.42 -0.73
CA TYR A 160 -11.18 -2.90 0.23
C TYR A 160 -10.55 -2.37 1.52
N GLU A 161 -9.60 -3.11 2.12
CA GLU A 161 -8.92 -2.70 3.37
C GLU A 161 -8.13 -1.41 3.15
N VAL A 162 -7.43 -1.31 2.01
CA VAL A 162 -6.65 -0.12 1.63
C VAL A 162 -7.57 1.06 1.38
N ILE A 163 -8.64 0.87 0.60
CA ILE A 163 -9.60 1.93 0.26
C ILE A 163 -10.31 2.45 1.51
N ASP A 164 -10.71 1.57 2.44
CA ASP A 164 -11.29 1.97 3.72
C ASP A 164 -10.36 2.89 4.50
N ALA A 165 -9.10 2.49 4.68
CA ALA A 165 -8.11 3.29 5.38
C ALA A 165 -7.92 4.67 4.73
N VAL A 166 -7.92 4.75 3.39
CA VAL A 166 -7.78 6.03 2.67
C VAL A 166 -9.00 6.93 2.87
N TYR A 167 -10.20 6.39 2.78
CA TYR A 167 -11.44 7.16 2.97
C TYR A 167 -11.61 7.65 4.40
N ASP A 168 -11.16 6.88 5.39
CA ASP A 168 -11.19 7.27 6.80
C ASP A 168 -10.03 8.20 7.19
N SER A 169 -8.95 8.23 6.42
CA SER A 169 -7.78 9.08 6.68
C SER A 169 -8.08 10.59 6.57
N ARG A 170 -7.30 11.42 7.27
CA ARG A 170 -7.31 12.88 7.08
C ARG A 170 -6.19 13.38 6.16
N SER A 171 -5.50 12.47 5.47
CA SER A 171 -4.38 12.86 4.62
C SER A 171 -4.84 13.80 3.50
N THR A 172 -4.07 14.84 3.26
CA THR A 172 -4.29 15.83 2.22
C THR A 172 -3.34 15.67 1.04
N SER A 173 -2.54 14.60 0.99
CA SER A 173 -1.55 14.37 -0.05
C SER A 173 -1.62 12.95 -0.62
N HIS A 174 -1.76 12.85 -1.94
CA HIS A 174 -1.69 11.60 -2.71
C HIS A 174 -0.40 10.85 -2.41
N LEU A 175 0.74 11.56 -2.53
CA LEU A 175 2.06 11.00 -2.32
C LEU A 175 2.19 10.42 -0.90
N ASN A 176 1.69 11.14 0.10
CA ASN A 176 1.74 10.69 1.49
C ASN A 176 0.90 9.43 1.72
N VAL A 177 -0.28 9.32 1.10
CA VAL A 177 -1.13 8.11 1.21
C VAL A 177 -0.47 6.90 0.54
N SER A 178 0.03 7.08 -0.69
CA SER A 178 0.70 6.04 -1.47
C SER A 178 1.98 5.56 -0.76
N GLN A 179 2.85 6.48 -0.35
CA GLN A 179 4.09 6.19 0.37
C GLN A 179 3.85 5.53 1.73
N ASN A 180 2.94 6.06 2.57
CA ASN A 180 2.66 5.42 3.86
C ASN A 180 2.15 3.97 3.70
N THR A 181 1.34 3.72 2.66
CA THR A 181 0.83 2.38 2.37
C THR A 181 1.95 1.45 1.92
N TRP A 182 2.89 1.96 1.11
CA TRP A 182 4.11 1.25 0.72
C TRP A 182 4.98 0.94 1.94
N ASP A 183 5.35 1.95 2.73
CA ASP A 183 6.22 1.84 3.89
C ASP A 183 5.63 0.85 4.90
N HIS A 184 4.35 0.95 5.26
CA HIS A 184 3.70 0.00 6.16
C HIS A 184 3.68 -1.44 5.63
N CYS A 185 3.72 -1.63 4.32
CA CYS A 185 3.74 -2.95 3.71
C CYS A 185 5.16 -3.52 3.61
N ILE A 186 6.15 -2.70 3.26
CA ILE A 186 7.52 -3.15 3.00
C ILE A 186 8.38 -3.16 4.27
N ASP A 187 8.12 -2.26 5.23
CA ASP A 187 8.97 -2.06 6.42
C ASP A 187 8.95 -3.25 7.38
N VAL A 188 7.83 -3.99 7.46
CA VAL A 188 7.75 -5.27 8.18
C VAL A 188 8.66 -6.36 7.58
N MET A 189 9.36 -6.04 6.49
CA MET A 189 10.19 -6.94 5.71
C MET A 189 11.60 -6.40 5.44
N SER A 190 11.98 -5.29 6.09
CA SER A 190 13.30 -4.66 6.00
C SER A 190 13.84 -4.29 7.38
N GLU A 191 15.12 -4.59 7.62
CA GLU A 191 15.96 -4.00 8.68
C GLU A 191 17.28 -3.52 8.05
#